data_AF-A0A7W1RZ58-F1
#
_entry.id   AF-A0A7W1RZ58-F1
#
_cell.length_a   1.000
_cell.length_b   1.000
_cell.length_c   1.000
_cell.angle_alpha   90.00
_cell.angle_beta   90.00
_cell.angle_gamma   90.00
#
_symmetry.space_group_name_H-M   'P 1'
#
loop_
_entity.id
_entity.type
_entity.pdbx_description
1 polymer ?
#
loop_
_entity_poly.entity_id
_entity_poly.type
_entity_poly.pdbx_seq_one_letter_code
_entity_poly.pdbx_strand_id
1 'polypeptide(L)'
;MARATLLLALVALSAGEERELEVKISGNDAVSDRDLSAAARRDLDAYQRKPSPGTLHDAAWAMEGHLRGAGHHHARVSFTAEPSADDARLVRFTVDEGPQVRISDIDIIGVAAPGYDVDELETLIEGKRGWFEGGDPTYVESHTRSGAEKIERRYVLDGYLRARARLDEPAWGDDRAQVALTVRVVEGRKYLVRNATVELAPEAAVPEGFAAEVARSVTVLEGTPYRARMAAEAAASLSGWLRNHGHLHARVDGEPAVDDEAAHADVLLRVDPGPEVRLRHIDADTGKGSTRPSFLHNAIDVDPGDPWNQERIDGGVRDLYRTGAFARVSAEARAVPGRTDVSDLMVRVEEVEAREIDTLVGWGSYEQLRGEMRFRDKNLFGHGQYFDVGADASLKSYGGDMTYRNPWSFGRRNELSINPYALFREEPSYDRTEFGATAAFTHRYARMPVELAIGNRYSSTLAENIEGELPEVERDDFLRVSQVFTRISYDRRNSRVAPTRGWLVEA
;
A
#
# COMPACT_ATOMS: atom_id res chain seq x y z
N MET A 1 -39.10 -33.15 40.29
CA MET A 1 -37.93 -32.87 41.14
C MET A 1 -36.71 -32.91 40.24
N ALA A 2 -35.79 -31.95 40.15
CA ALA A 2 -35.52 -30.73 40.88
C ALA A 2 -34.86 -29.72 39.90
N ARG A 3 -35.14 -28.42 40.07
CA ARG A 3 -34.50 -27.31 39.36
C ARG A 3 -33.14 -27.01 40.01
N ALA A 4 -32.10 -26.85 39.19
CA ALA A 4 -30.78 -26.44 39.64
C ALA A 4 -30.79 -24.95 40.01
N THR A 5 -30.31 -24.66 41.23
CA THR A 5 -29.93 -23.34 41.71
C THR A 5 -28.43 -23.42 41.96
N LEU A 6 -27.62 -22.54 41.38
CA LEU A 6 -26.30 -22.26 41.93
C LEU A 6 -25.97 -20.78 41.78
N LEU A 7 -25.81 -20.14 42.93
CA LEU A 7 -25.30 -18.80 43.13
C LEU A 7 -23.86 -18.71 42.61
N LEU A 8 -23.55 -17.63 41.89
CA LEU A 8 -22.21 -17.06 41.85
C LEU A 8 -22.18 -15.88 42.83
N ALA A 9 -21.27 -15.94 43.80
CA ALA A 9 -20.96 -14.84 44.70
C ALA A 9 -19.47 -14.48 44.60
N LEU A 10 -19.25 -13.18 44.45
CA LEU A 10 -18.09 -12.38 44.86
C LEU A 10 -16.72 -12.70 44.26
N VAL A 11 -16.29 -11.82 43.36
CA VAL A 11 -15.00 -11.14 43.49
C VAL A 11 -15.27 -9.63 43.40
N ALA A 12 -15.35 -8.99 44.55
CA ALA A 12 -15.28 -7.54 44.68
C ALA A 12 -13.80 -7.14 44.58
N LEU A 13 -13.37 -6.70 43.39
CA LEU A 13 -12.15 -5.91 43.23
C LEU A 13 -12.56 -4.43 43.20
N SER A 14 -11.87 -3.64 44.01
CA SER A 14 -11.98 -2.19 44.13
C SER A 14 -11.69 -1.51 42.78
N ALA A 15 -12.73 -1.27 41.99
CA ALA A 15 -12.75 -0.17 41.04
C ALA A 15 -13.32 1.03 41.82
N GLY A 16 -12.54 2.10 41.96
CA GLY A 16 -13.13 3.38 42.36
C GLY A 16 -14.26 3.68 41.39
N GLU A 17 -15.43 4.08 41.87
CA GLU A 17 -16.57 4.49 41.05
C GLU A 17 -16.08 5.47 39.98
N GLU A 18 -15.92 4.97 38.74
CA GLU A 18 -15.70 5.82 37.59
C GLU A 18 -16.97 6.64 37.44
N ARG A 19 -16.90 7.90 37.85
CA ARG A 19 -17.95 8.87 37.59
C ARG A 19 -18.21 8.88 36.09
N GLU A 20 -19.33 8.30 35.68
CA GLU A 20 -19.71 8.23 34.29
C GLU A 20 -20.01 9.65 33.81
N LEU A 21 -19.30 10.08 32.77
CA LEU A 21 -19.50 11.39 32.15
C LEU A 21 -20.69 11.25 31.19
N GLU A 22 -21.82 11.86 31.55
CA GLU A 22 -22.98 11.92 30.67
C GLU A 22 -22.81 13.14 29.76
N VAL A 23 -22.70 12.91 28.44
CA VAL A 23 -22.59 13.98 27.43
C VAL A 23 -23.92 14.10 26.71
N LYS A 24 -24.50 15.30 26.72
CA LYS A 24 -25.68 15.63 25.93
C LYS A 24 -25.32 16.68 24.90
N ILE A 25 -25.52 16.37 23.63
CA ILE A 25 -25.34 17.31 22.52
C ILE A 25 -26.73 17.71 22.02
N SER A 26 -26.86 18.97 21.59
CA SER A 26 -28.12 19.52 21.10
C SER A 26 -27.84 20.60 20.06
N GLY A 27 -28.73 20.75 19.08
CA GLY A 27 -28.59 21.73 18.00
C GLY A 27 -27.73 21.26 16.82
N ASN A 28 -27.43 19.97 16.75
CA ASN A 28 -26.62 19.34 15.72
C ASN A 28 -27.47 18.52 14.73
N ASP A 29 -28.16 19.21 13.82
CA ASP A 29 -29.04 18.55 12.85
C ASP A 29 -28.25 17.99 11.64
N ALA A 30 -27.11 18.61 11.29
CA ALA A 30 -26.30 18.23 10.13
C ALA A 30 -25.32 17.08 10.43
N VAL A 31 -24.86 16.95 11.68
CA VAL A 31 -23.90 15.91 12.09
C VAL A 31 -24.39 15.14 13.31
N SER A 32 -24.22 13.82 13.29
CA SER A 32 -24.69 12.97 14.38
C SER A 32 -23.94 13.18 15.70
N ASP A 33 -24.64 13.01 16.83
CA ASP A 33 -24.06 13.07 18.18
C ASP A 33 -22.84 12.15 18.30
N ARG A 34 -22.91 10.98 17.66
CA ARG A 34 -21.83 9.99 17.65
C ARG A 34 -20.56 10.55 17.02
N ASP A 35 -20.68 11.26 15.90
CA ASP A 35 -19.52 11.78 15.17
C ASP A 35 -18.89 12.97 15.90
N LEU A 36 -19.71 13.86 16.47
CA LEU A 36 -19.21 14.95 17.32
C LEU A 36 -18.55 14.43 18.60
N SER A 37 -19.15 13.42 19.23
CA SER A 37 -18.55 12.76 20.40
C SER A 37 -17.25 12.05 20.04
N ALA A 38 -17.18 11.40 18.86
CA ALA A 38 -15.97 10.76 18.39
C ALA A 38 -14.86 11.77 18.10
N ALA A 39 -15.18 12.92 17.49
CA ALA A 39 -14.24 14.00 17.22
C ALA A 39 -13.63 14.57 18.51
N ALA A 40 -14.44 14.71 19.57
CA ALA A 40 -14.01 15.24 20.87
C ALA A 40 -13.56 14.17 21.88
N ARG A 41 -13.52 12.89 21.50
CA ARG A 41 -13.32 11.75 22.42
C ARG A 41 -12.09 11.90 23.30
N ARG A 42 -10.96 12.30 22.71
CA ARG A 42 -9.69 12.47 23.44
C ARG A 42 -9.84 13.45 24.61
N ASP A 43 -10.55 14.55 24.37
CA ASP A 43 -10.70 15.63 25.33
C ASP A 43 -11.80 15.29 26.36
N LEU A 44 -12.88 14.62 25.93
CA LEU A 44 -13.89 14.08 26.85
C LEU A 44 -13.28 13.05 27.83
N ASP A 45 -12.44 12.13 27.34
CA ASP A 45 -11.70 11.15 28.17
C ASP A 45 -10.71 11.85 29.13
N ALA A 46 -10.12 12.97 28.69
CA ALA A 46 -9.26 13.78 29.55
C ALA A 46 -10.06 14.51 30.64
N TYR A 47 -11.26 15.02 30.31
CA TYR A 47 -12.15 15.69 31.25
C TYR A 47 -12.69 14.72 32.31
N GLN A 48 -13.04 13.49 31.92
CA GLN A 48 -13.49 12.45 32.86
C GLN A 48 -12.41 12.13 33.90
N ARG A 49 -11.15 12.04 33.48
CA ARG A 49 -9.99 11.81 34.37
C ARG A 49 -9.65 13.02 35.23
N LYS A 50 -9.64 14.22 34.64
CA LYS A 50 -9.33 15.47 35.32
C LYS A 50 -10.25 16.60 34.84
N PRO A 51 -11.35 16.85 35.56
CA PRO A 51 -12.32 17.87 35.22
C PRO A 51 -11.69 19.27 35.17
N SER A 52 -11.78 19.91 34.01
CA SER A 52 -11.16 21.20 33.71
C SER A 52 -12.00 21.94 32.66
N PRO A 53 -12.34 23.22 32.88
CA PRO A 53 -13.01 24.03 31.86
C PRO A 53 -12.21 24.13 30.55
N GLY A 54 -10.87 24.12 30.62
CA GLY A 54 -10.01 24.16 29.43
C GLY A 54 -10.19 22.93 28.54
N THR A 55 -10.39 21.76 29.15
CA THR A 55 -10.57 20.51 28.40
C THR A 55 -11.95 20.44 27.72
N LEU A 56 -12.98 21.03 28.32
CA LEU A 56 -14.29 21.18 27.64
C LEU A 56 -14.22 22.20 26.50
N HIS A 57 -13.39 23.24 26.63
CA HIS A 57 -13.11 24.17 25.54
C HIS A 57 -12.40 23.48 24.38
N ASP A 58 -11.40 22.65 24.66
CA ASP A 58 -10.71 21.84 23.63
C ASP A 58 -11.70 20.86 22.96
N ALA A 59 -12.56 20.21 23.73
CA ALA A 59 -13.62 19.33 23.22
C ALA A 59 -14.60 20.09 22.30
N ALA A 60 -15.06 21.27 22.72
CA ALA A 60 -15.92 22.14 21.90
C ALA A 60 -15.21 22.56 20.60
N TRP A 61 -13.93 22.93 20.68
CA TRP A 61 -13.14 23.28 19.50
C TRP A 61 -12.94 22.09 18.54
N ALA A 62 -12.79 20.88 19.06
CA ALA A 62 -12.74 19.66 18.25
C ALA A 62 -14.07 19.41 17.52
N MET A 63 -15.20 19.57 18.20
CA MET A 63 -16.53 19.49 17.59
C MET A 63 -16.74 20.57 16.50
N GLU A 64 -16.36 21.82 16.78
CA GLU A 64 -16.36 22.90 15.78
C GLU A 64 -15.46 22.57 14.59
N GLY A 65 -14.28 21.99 14.82
CA GLY A 65 -13.39 21.53 13.77
C GLY A 65 -14.04 20.48 12.86
N HIS A 66 -14.78 19.54 13.45
CA HIS A 66 -15.51 18.53 12.70
C HIS A 66 -16.66 19.13 11.89
N LEU A 67 -17.46 20.03 12.49
CA LEU A 67 -18.53 20.76 11.80
C LEU A 67 -18.00 21.61 10.64
N ARG A 68 -16.88 22.31 10.83
CA ARG A 68 -16.19 23.03 9.75
C ARG A 68 -15.73 22.10 8.62
N GLY A 69 -15.30 20.88 8.96
CA GLY A 69 -14.97 19.84 7.98
C GLY A 69 -16.18 19.36 7.17
N ALA A 70 -17.40 19.47 7.72
CA ALA A 70 -18.66 19.17 7.06
C ALA A 70 -19.25 20.36 6.27
N GLY A 71 -18.57 21.51 6.25
CA GLY A 71 -19.00 22.71 5.53
C GLY A 71 -19.66 23.79 6.38
N HIS A 72 -19.77 23.58 7.68
CA HIS A 72 -20.34 24.55 8.61
C HIS A 72 -19.26 25.49 9.14
N HIS A 73 -18.75 26.38 8.28
CA HIS A 73 -17.61 27.24 8.62
C HIS A 73 -17.84 28.13 9.85
N HIS A 74 -19.09 28.57 10.05
CA HIS A 74 -19.50 29.45 11.13
C HIS A 74 -19.99 28.71 12.39
N ALA A 75 -19.83 27.39 12.44
CA ALA A 75 -20.27 26.58 13.57
C ALA A 75 -19.63 27.05 14.88
N ARG A 76 -20.45 27.12 15.94
CA ARG A 76 -20.01 27.41 17.30
C ARG A 76 -20.57 26.39 18.26
N VAL A 77 -19.71 25.91 19.15
CA VAL A 77 -20.10 24.93 20.17
C VAL A 77 -19.88 25.56 21.54
N SER A 78 -20.98 25.74 22.25
CA SER A 78 -20.97 26.19 23.65
C SER A 78 -21.19 25.01 24.58
N PHE A 79 -20.72 25.11 25.83
CA PHE A 79 -20.90 24.04 26.81
C PHE A 79 -21.34 24.57 28.17
N THR A 80 -22.13 23.76 28.87
CA THR A 80 -22.49 23.97 30.28
C THR A 80 -22.23 22.67 31.03
N ALA A 81 -21.49 22.73 32.13
CA ALA A 81 -21.24 21.60 33.01
C ALA A 81 -22.10 21.73 34.26
N GLU A 82 -22.99 20.77 34.49
CA GLU A 82 -23.87 20.71 35.65
C GLU A 82 -23.40 19.58 36.59
N PRO A 83 -23.32 19.83 37.91
CA PRO A 83 -23.21 18.73 38.86
C PRO A 83 -24.54 17.96 38.89
N SER A 84 -24.53 16.67 38.54
CA SER A 84 -25.72 15.82 38.65
C SER A 84 -25.90 15.28 40.07
N ALA A 85 -27.15 14.94 40.42
CA ALA A 85 -27.52 14.40 41.72
C ALA A 85 -27.08 12.94 41.94
N ASP A 86 -26.81 12.19 40.86
CA ASP A 86 -26.56 10.74 40.86
C ASP A 86 -25.06 10.38 40.70
N ASP A 87 -24.15 11.22 41.21
CA ASP A 87 -22.66 11.09 41.10
C ASP A 87 -22.09 11.08 39.65
N ALA A 88 -22.95 11.11 38.63
CA ALA A 88 -22.61 11.38 37.23
C ALA A 88 -22.31 12.86 36.98
N ARG A 89 -21.42 13.17 36.03
CA ARG A 89 -21.17 14.55 35.61
C ARG A 89 -21.90 14.79 34.30
N LEU A 90 -22.88 15.69 34.29
CA LEU A 90 -23.60 16.03 33.08
C LEU A 90 -22.94 17.21 32.38
N VAL A 91 -22.48 16.99 31.15
CA VAL A 91 -21.99 18.06 30.28
C VAL A 91 -22.94 18.21 29.11
N ARG A 92 -23.48 19.42 28.95
CA ARG A 92 -24.33 19.78 27.83
C ARG A 92 -23.55 20.61 26.84
N PHE A 93 -23.42 20.12 25.62
CA PHE A 93 -22.95 20.91 24.47
C PHE A 93 -24.18 21.43 23.70
N THR A 94 -24.17 22.72 23.40
CA THR A 94 -25.16 23.38 22.56
C THR A 94 -24.45 23.89 21.32
N VAL A 95 -24.81 23.29 20.19
CA VAL A 95 -24.26 23.53 18.87
C VAL A 95 -25.13 24.55 18.15
N ASP A 96 -24.49 25.59 17.63
CA ASP A 96 -25.02 26.47 16.59
C ASP A 96 -24.24 26.14 15.32
N GLU A 97 -24.81 25.30 14.46
CA GLU A 97 -24.12 24.85 13.24
C GLU A 97 -23.90 26.00 12.24
N GLY A 98 -24.77 27.01 12.26
CA GLY A 98 -24.85 28.00 11.19
C GLY A 98 -25.19 27.36 9.82
N PRO A 99 -25.32 28.19 8.76
CA PRO A 99 -25.60 27.68 7.43
C PRO A 99 -24.43 26.84 6.92
N GLN A 100 -24.74 25.79 6.15
CA GLN A 100 -23.71 25.10 5.37
C GLN A 100 -23.25 26.02 4.25
N VAL A 101 -21.94 26.28 4.19
CA VAL A 101 -21.34 27.22 3.24
C VAL A 101 -21.06 26.51 1.92
N ARG A 102 -21.54 27.08 0.82
CA ARG A 102 -21.24 26.64 -0.54
C ARG A 102 -20.34 27.63 -1.26
N ILE A 103 -19.49 27.11 -2.13
CA ILE A 103 -18.63 27.91 -2.99
C ILE A 103 -19.46 28.33 -4.20
N SER A 104 -19.75 29.62 -4.31
CA SER A 104 -20.56 30.16 -5.42
C SER A 104 -19.75 30.37 -6.69
N ASP A 105 -18.47 30.71 -6.54
CA ASP A 105 -17.56 31.02 -7.64
C ASP A 105 -16.10 30.83 -7.20
N ILE A 106 -15.23 30.41 -8.13
CA ILE A 106 -13.79 30.29 -7.93
C ILE A 106 -13.10 31.04 -9.07
N ASP A 107 -12.41 32.12 -8.75
CA ASP A 107 -11.62 32.88 -9.72
C ASP A 107 -10.13 32.60 -9.52
N ILE A 108 -9.47 32.01 -10.52
CA ILE A 108 -8.03 31.77 -10.50
C ILE A 108 -7.35 32.77 -11.43
N ILE A 109 -6.73 33.78 -10.82
CA ILE A 109 -6.06 34.87 -11.55
C ILE A 109 -4.57 34.63 -11.68
N GLY A 110 -4.00 35.06 -12.82
CA GLY A 110 -2.56 34.99 -13.08
C GLY A 110 -2.09 33.70 -13.77
N VAL A 111 -3.01 32.91 -14.33
CA VAL A 111 -2.71 31.76 -15.19
C VAL A 111 -2.45 32.25 -16.62
N ALA A 112 -1.20 32.28 -17.04
CA ALA A 112 -0.75 32.70 -18.37
C ALA A 112 0.12 31.66 -19.07
N ALA A 113 0.71 30.73 -18.31
CA ALA A 113 1.53 29.66 -18.82
C ALA A 113 0.72 28.69 -19.71
N PRO A 114 1.30 28.23 -20.83
CA PRO A 114 0.61 27.29 -21.71
C PRO A 114 0.49 25.91 -21.05
N GLY A 115 -0.66 25.25 -21.28
CA GLY A 115 -0.92 23.89 -20.82
C GLY A 115 -1.59 23.78 -19.45
N TYR A 116 -2.02 24.90 -18.87
CA TYR A 116 -2.89 24.93 -17.70
C TYR A 116 -4.33 25.22 -18.14
N ASP A 117 -5.23 24.34 -17.72
CA ASP A 117 -6.67 24.55 -17.82
C ASP A 117 -7.18 25.07 -16.48
N VAL A 118 -7.86 26.22 -16.49
CA VAL A 118 -8.35 26.86 -15.26
C VAL A 118 -9.39 25.95 -14.59
N ASP A 119 -10.25 25.31 -15.39
CA ASP A 119 -11.27 24.38 -14.89
C ASP A 119 -10.63 23.20 -14.14
N GLU A 120 -9.50 22.67 -14.64
CA GLU A 120 -8.76 21.59 -13.95
C GLU A 120 -8.19 22.08 -12.61
N LEU A 121 -7.66 23.31 -12.57
CA LEU A 121 -7.12 23.89 -11.35
C LEU A 121 -8.21 24.19 -10.31
N GLU A 122 -9.41 24.58 -10.74
CA GLU A 122 -10.57 24.77 -9.87
C GLU A 122 -10.93 23.47 -9.13
N THR A 123 -10.91 22.31 -9.81
CA THR A 123 -11.18 21.02 -9.15
C THR A 123 -10.24 20.72 -7.98
N LEU A 124 -9.02 21.28 -7.99
CA LEU A 124 -8.07 21.13 -6.89
C LEU A 124 -8.50 21.92 -5.64
N ILE A 125 -9.25 23.02 -5.83
CA ILE A 125 -9.82 23.88 -4.79
C ILE A 125 -11.14 23.30 -4.27
N GLU A 126 -12.02 22.85 -5.16
CA GLU A 126 -13.35 22.30 -4.84
C GLU A 126 -13.26 21.06 -3.93
N GLY A 127 -12.21 20.24 -4.09
CA GLY A 127 -12.09 18.94 -3.41
C GLY A 127 -12.78 17.80 -4.17
N LYS A 128 -12.79 16.59 -3.60
CA LYS A 128 -13.40 15.43 -4.25
C LYS A 128 -14.93 15.54 -4.23
N ARG A 129 -15.56 15.77 -5.39
CA ARG A 129 -17.00 15.59 -5.61
C ARG A 129 -17.37 14.10 -5.62
N GLY A 130 -18.37 13.70 -4.85
CA GLY A 130 -18.99 12.38 -4.99
C GLY A 130 -19.78 12.28 -6.30
N TRP A 131 -19.80 11.11 -6.95
CA TRP A 131 -20.51 10.90 -8.23
C TRP A 131 -22.03 11.13 -8.19
N PHE A 132 -22.61 11.42 -7.01
CA PHE A 132 -24.02 11.70 -6.78
C PHE A 132 -24.29 13.10 -6.18
N GLU A 133 -23.25 13.91 -5.94
CA GLU A 133 -23.40 15.27 -5.42
C GLU A 133 -23.61 16.24 -6.59
N GLY A 134 -24.88 16.40 -7.00
CA GLY A 134 -25.27 17.51 -7.84
C GLY A 134 -25.39 18.80 -7.02
N GLY A 135 -24.71 19.87 -7.42
CA GLY A 135 -24.78 21.20 -6.79
C GLY A 135 -23.41 21.89 -6.63
N ASP A 136 -23.45 23.10 -6.07
CA ASP A 136 -22.25 23.89 -5.76
C ASP A 136 -21.41 23.20 -4.66
N PRO A 137 -20.07 23.18 -4.77
CA PRO A 137 -19.22 22.45 -3.84
C PRO A 137 -19.23 23.09 -2.45
N THR A 138 -19.11 22.26 -1.43
CA THR A 138 -19.09 22.71 -0.02
C THR A 138 -17.76 23.38 0.32
N TYR A 139 -17.81 24.54 0.97
CA TYR A 139 -16.62 25.24 1.42
C TYR A 139 -16.03 24.61 2.68
N VAL A 140 -14.80 24.12 2.55
CA VAL A 140 -13.97 23.69 3.68
C VAL A 140 -12.62 24.39 3.59
N GLU A 141 -12.32 25.29 4.53
CA GLU A 141 -11.12 26.14 4.52
C GLU A 141 -9.80 25.36 4.37
N SER A 142 -9.68 24.21 5.04
CA SER A 142 -8.48 23.39 4.95
C SER A 142 -8.30 22.76 3.57
N HIS A 143 -9.40 22.39 2.90
CA HIS A 143 -9.37 21.84 1.54
C HIS A 143 -9.02 22.90 0.51
N THR A 144 -9.64 24.08 0.58
CA THR A 144 -9.38 25.18 -0.36
C THR A 144 -7.95 25.70 -0.24
N ARG A 145 -7.44 25.86 0.99
CA ARG A 145 -6.02 26.18 1.23
C ARG A 145 -5.08 25.09 0.69
N SER A 146 -5.39 23.82 0.96
CA SER A 146 -4.62 22.70 0.42
C SER A 146 -4.66 22.67 -1.12
N GLY A 147 -5.78 23.05 -1.71
CA GLY A 147 -5.96 23.20 -3.15
C GLY A 147 -5.00 24.23 -3.74
N ALA A 148 -4.93 25.43 -3.16
CA ALA A 148 -3.97 26.46 -3.59
C ALA A 148 -2.53 25.95 -3.53
N GLU A 149 -2.15 25.25 -2.46
CA GLU A 149 -0.83 24.61 -2.38
C GLU A 149 -0.62 23.50 -3.43
N LYS A 150 -1.66 22.75 -3.82
CA LYS A 150 -1.56 21.76 -4.90
C LYS A 150 -1.32 22.45 -6.24
N ILE A 151 -1.97 23.57 -6.50
CA ILE A 151 -1.73 24.40 -7.68
C ILE A 151 -0.26 24.85 -7.67
N GLU A 152 0.23 25.46 -6.58
CA GLU A 152 1.65 25.87 -6.46
C GLU A 152 2.60 24.69 -6.71
N ARG A 153 2.35 23.54 -6.06
CA ARG A 153 3.16 22.33 -6.25
C ARG A 153 3.15 21.86 -7.70
N ARG A 154 2.02 21.95 -8.41
CA ARG A 154 1.93 21.55 -9.81
C ARG A 154 2.84 22.42 -10.69
N TYR A 155 2.76 23.75 -10.54
CA TYR A 155 3.67 24.68 -11.24
C TYR A 155 5.14 24.38 -10.92
N VAL A 156 5.49 24.18 -9.64
CA VAL A 156 6.86 23.84 -9.24
C VAL A 156 7.34 22.53 -9.87
N LEU A 157 6.48 21.51 -9.96
CA LEU A 157 6.81 20.24 -10.62
C LEU A 157 7.00 20.38 -12.13
N ASP A 158 6.32 21.34 -12.75
CA ASP A 158 6.43 21.68 -14.17
C ASP A 158 7.57 22.67 -14.46
N GLY A 159 8.44 22.94 -13.48
CA GLY A 159 9.67 23.74 -13.63
C GLY A 159 9.55 25.21 -13.25
N TYR A 160 8.38 25.67 -12.79
CA TYR A 160 8.20 27.05 -12.32
C TYR A 160 8.64 27.18 -10.86
N LEU A 161 9.95 27.22 -10.62
CA LEU A 161 10.53 27.15 -9.27
C LEU A 161 10.06 28.24 -8.31
N ARG A 162 9.78 29.42 -8.85
CA ARG A 162 9.38 30.60 -8.09
C ARG A 162 7.86 30.80 -8.11
N ALA A 163 7.11 29.80 -8.55
CA ALA A 163 5.66 29.83 -8.54
C ALA A 163 5.14 29.99 -7.11
N ARG A 164 4.10 30.81 -6.96
CA ARG A 164 3.34 30.97 -5.72
C ARG A 164 1.86 30.98 -6.04
N ALA A 165 1.07 30.20 -5.31
CA ALA A 165 -0.38 30.27 -5.38
C ALA A 165 -0.92 30.56 -3.99
N ARG A 166 -1.70 31.65 -3.87
CA ARG A 166 -2.26 32.08 -2.59
C ARG A 166 -3.76 32.27 -2.72
N LEU A 167 -4.48 31.77 -1.72
CA LEU A 167 -5.90 32.09 -1.54
C LEU A 167 -5.99 33.48 -0.92
N ASP A 168 -6.66 34.41 -1.61
CA ASP A 168 -6.97 35.74 -1.09
C ASP A 168 -8.08 35.65 -0.01
N GLU A 169 -8.42 36.75 0.66
CA GLU A 169 -9.49 36.74 1.67
C GLU A 169 -10.84 36.34 1.04
N PRO A 170 -11.56 35.33 1.58
CA PRO A 170 -12.82 34.88 1.00
C PRO A 170 -13.91 35.96 1.02
N ALA A 171 -14.65 36.10 -0.08
CA ALA A 171 -15.76 37.05 -0.19
C ALA A 171 -17.07 36.37 0.19
N TRP A 172 -17.64 36.75 1.34
CA TRP A 172 -18.85 36.16 1.89
C TRP A 172 -20.12 36.83 1.36
N GLY A 173 -21.12 36.03 1.00
CA GLY A 173 -22.46 36.51 0.69
C GLY A 173 -23.18 37.07 1.92
N ASP A 174 -24.24 37.86 1.70
CA ASP A 174 -25.00 38.52 2.78
C ASP A 174 -25.59 37.52 3.79
N ASP A 175 -25.97 36.33 3.33
CA ASP A 175 -26.55 35.24 4.14
C ASP A 175 -25.50 34.35 4.82
N ARG A 176 -24.20 34.55 4.50
CA ARG A 176 -23.07 33.70 4.92
C ARG A 176 -23.22 32.22 4.58
N ALA A 177 -24.14 31.85 3.71
CA ALA A 177 -24.30 30.51 3.17
C ALA A 177 -23.52 30.32 1.86
N GLN A 178 -23.05 31.42 1.26
CA GLN A 178 -22.25 31.41 0.04
C GLN A 178 -20.91 32.13 0.23
N VAL A 179 -19.88 31.64 -0.45
CA VAL A 179 -18.56 32.24 -0.50
C VAL A 179 -17.98 32.20 -1.92
N ALA A 180 -17.42 33.32 -2.37
CA ALA A 180 -16.61 33.39 -3.58
C ALA A 180 -15.13 33.38 -3.20
N LEU A 181 -14.34 32.60 -3.94
CA LEU A 181 -12.92 32.39 -3.67
C LEU A 181 -12.08 32.95 -4.80
N THR A 182 -10.99 33.65 -4.46
CA THR A 182 -10.00 34.09 -5.44
C THR A 182 -8.63 33.50 -5.12
N VAL A 183 -8.04 32.79 -6.07
CA VAL A 183 -6.68 32.24 -5.96
C VAL A 183 -5.76 33.03 -6.88
N ARG A 184 -4.78 33.70 -6.29
CA ARG A 184 -3.76 34.46 -7.03
C ARG A 184 -2.53 33.61 -7.28
N VAL A 185 -2.28 33.33 -8.55
CA VAL A 185 -1.09 32.62 -9.02
C VAL A 185 -0.07 33.63 -9.54
N VAL A 186 1.16 33.53 -9.05
CA VAL A 186 2.34 34.17 -9.60
C VAL A 186 3.22 33.04 -10.12
N GLU A 187 3.16 32.77 -11.41
CA GLU A 187 3.83 31.60 -12.03
C GLU A 187 5.35 31.70 -11.97
N GLY A 188 5.89 32.89 -12.26
CA GLY A 188 7.33 33.08 -12.44
C GLY A 188 7.84 32.50 -13.76
N ARG A 189 9.15 32.31 -13.88
CA ARG A 189 9.78 31.76 -15.10
C ARG A 189 9.87 30.24 -15.02
N LYS A 190 9.74 29.58 -16.16
CA LYS A 190 9.94 28.13 -16.29
C LYS A 190 11.44 27.84 -16.42
N TYR A 191 11.96 27.03 -15.50
CA TYR A 191 13.34 26.60 -15.50
C TYR A 191 13.46 25.26 -16.23
N LEU A 192 14.33 25.20 -17.22
CA LEU A 192 14.66 23.98 -17.94
C LEU A 192 16.10 23.56 -17.61
N VAL A 193 16.33 22.25 -17.55
CA VAL A 193 17.69 21.73 -17.48
C VAL A 193 18.38 21.98 -18.80
N ARG A 194 19.45 22.79 -18.77
CA ARG A 194 20.20 23.16 -19.97
C ARG A 194 21.29 22.15 -20.29
N ASN A 195 22.06 21.76 -19.29
CA ASN A 195 23.18 20.83 -19.43
C ASN A 195 23.22 19.87 -18.23
N ALA A 196 23.47 18.60 -18.47
CA ALA A 196 23.80 17.63 -17.44
C ALA A 196 25.19 17.05 -17.70
N THR A 197 26.13 17.29 -16.79
CA THR A 197 27.52 16.85 -16.92
C THR A 197 27.87 15.83 -15.84
N VAL A 198 28.70 14.85 -16.20
CA VAL A 198 29.22 13.85 -15.26
C VAL A 198 30.71 14.03 -15.11
N GLU A 199 31.17 14.24 -13.88
CA GLU A 199 32.58 14.29 -13.51
C GLU A 199 32.96 13.01 -12.77
N LEU A 200 33.88 12.24 -13.35
CA LEU A 200 34.43 11.05 -12.72
C LEU A 200 35.60 11.42 -11.80
N ALA A 201 35.70 10.74 -10.67
CA ALA A 201 36.88 10.78 -9.83
C ALA A 201 38.15 10.42 -10.64
N PRO A 202 39.29 11.08 -10.41
CA PRO A 202 40.54 10.77 -11.11
C PRO A 202 40.91 9.29 -10.97
N GLU A 203 41.40 8.68 -12.06
CA GLU A 203 41.86 7.27 -12.09
C GLU A 203 40.78 6.22 -11.75
N ALA A 204 39.50 6.61 -11.72
CA ALA A 204 38.42 5.69 -11.44
C ALA A 204 38.27 4.62 -12.53
N ALA A 205 38.29 3.35 -12.12
CA ALA A 205 37.84 2.25 -12.96
C ALA A 205 36.31 2.24 -12.99
N VAL A 206 35.73 2.14 -14.18
CA VAL A 206 34.27 2.08 -14.39
C VAL A 206 33.87 0.78 -15.09
N PRO A 207 32.67 0.23 -14.82
CA PRO A 207 32.19 -0.97 -15.49
C PRO A 207 31.97 -0.78 -16.99
N GLU A 208 31.95 -1.89 -17.72
CA GLU A 208 31.48 -1.90 -19.10
C GLU A 208 30.05 -1.35 -19.19
N GLY A 209 29.80 -0.49 -20.18
CA GLY A 209 28.49 0.14 -20.38
C GLY A 209 28.24 1.41 -19.55
N PHE A 210 29.15 1.80 -18.65
CA PHE A 210 28.99 3.02 -17.83
C PHE A 210 28.77 4.27 -18.68
N ALA A 211 29.54 4.44 -19.77
CA ALA A 211 29.38 5.56 -20.69
C ALA A 211 27.97 5.63 -21.32
N ALA A 212 27.38 4.48 -21.64
CA ALA A 212 26.03 4.41 -22.20
C ALA A 212 24.95 4.70 -21.15
N GLU A 213 25.18 4.35 -19.89
CA GLU A 213 24.28 4.71 -18.78
C GLU A 213 24.36 6.20 -18.44
N VAL A 214 25.56 6.78 -18.46
CA VAL A 214 25.77 8.23 -18.32
C VAL A 214 25.05 8.97 -19.44
N ALA A 215 25.24 8.56 -20.69
CA ALA A 215 24.57 9.19 -21.83
C ALA A 215 23.04 9.12 -21.69
N ARG A 216 22.49 7.98 -21.24
CA ARG A 216 21.06 7.83 -20.95
C ARG A 216 20.61 8.78 -19.82
N SER A 217 21.36 8.83 -18.72
CA SER A 217 21.04 9.69 -17.57
C SER A 217 21.04 11.17 -17.96
N VAL A 218 22.03 11.61 -18.74
CA VAL A 218 22.13 12.99 -19.27
C VAL A 218 20.96 13.30 -20.21
N THR A 219 20.68 12.42 -21.17
CA THR A 219 19.60 12.62 -22.17
C THR A 219 18.23 12.73 -21.52
N VAL A 220 17.98 12.00 -20.41
CA VAL A 220 16.72 12.07 -19.67
C VAL A 220 16.54 13.39 -18.92
N LEU A 221 17.63 14.07 -18.59
CA LEU A 221 17.61 15.33 -17.84
C LEU A 221 17.48 16.54 -18.76
N GLU A 222 18.30 16.60 -19.81
CA GLU A 222 18.40 17.77 -20.68
C GLU A 222 17.08 18.12 -21.38
N GLY A 223 16.73 19.41 -21.37
CA GLY A 223 15.51 19.94 -21.96
C GLY A 223 14.24 19.68 -21.13
N THR A 224 14.32 18.94 -20.03
CA THR A 224 13.16 18.70 -19.16
C THR A 224 12.97 19.82 -18.13
N PRO A 225 11.74 19.99 -17.59
CA PRO A 225 11.50 20.94 -16.51
C PRO A 225 12.32 20.62 -15.27
N TYR A 226 13.06 21.61 -14.77
CA TYR A 226 13.91 21.42 -13.61
C TYR A 226 13.06 21.21 -12.34
N ARG A 227 13.40 20.15 -11.60
CA ARG A 227 12.78 19.82 -10.30
C ARG A 227 13.87 19.76 -9.25
N ALA A 228 13.61 20.30 -8.06
CA ALA A 228 14.61 20.41 -6.99
C ALA A 228 15.27 19.06 -6.61
N ARG A 229 14.53 17.95 -6.73
CA ARG A 229 15.02 16.60 -6.40
C ARG A 229 15.72 15.88 -7.56
N MET A 230 15.67 16.44 -8.77
CA MET A 230 16.09 15.75 -9.98
C MET A 230 17.58 15.37 -9.96
N ALA A 231 18.46 16.25 -9.49
CA ALA A 231 19.89 15.97 -9.40
C ALA A 231 20.17 14.80 -8.43
N ALA A 232 19.51 14.79 -7.27
CA ALA A 232 19.62 13.71 -6.29
C ALA A 232 19.02 12.39 -6.80
N GLU A 233 17.92 12.44 -7.56
CA GLU A 233 17.31 11.26 -8.19
C GLU A 233 18.21 10.66 -9.27
N ALA A 234 18.83 11.49 -10.11
CA ALA A 234 19.80 11.05 -11.11
C ALA A 234 21.06 10.45 -10.45
N ALA A 235 21.58 11.10 -9.41
CA ALA A 235 22.71 10.60 -8.62
C ALA A 235 22.39 9.23 -7.99
N ALA A 236 21.22 9.08 -7.38
CA ALA A 236 20.77 7.82 -6.78
C ALA A 236 20.60 6.71 -7.84
N SER A 237 20.07 7.03 -9.02
CA SER A 237 19.93 6.09 -10.13
C SER A 237 21.30 5.59 -10.60
N LEU A 238 22.25 6.50 -10.84
CA LEU A 238 23.60 6.16 -11.30
C LEU A 238 24.40 5.39 -10.23
N SER A 239 24.28 5.78 -8.96
CA SER A 239 24.85 5.01 -7.83
C SER A 239 24.26 3.60 -7.75
N GLY A 240 22.94 3.46 -7.91
CA GLY A 240 22.27 2.16 -7.96
C GLY A 240 22.79 1.29 -9.12
N TRP A 241 22.93 1.87 -10.31
CA TRP A 241 23.50 1.18 -11.47
C TRP A 241 24.93 0.69 -11.19
N LEU A 242 25.79 1.52 -10.61
CA LEU A 242 27.16 1.14 -10.24
C LEU A 242 27.17 -0.01 -9.22
N ARG A 243 26.31 0.04 -8.20
CA ARG A 243 26.15 -1.05 -7.22
C ARG A 243 25.62 -2.35 -7.82
N ASN A 244 24.95 -2.29 -8.97
CA ASN A 244 24.53 -3.48 -9.72
C ASN A 244 25.67 -4.09 -10.54
N HIS A 245 26.78 -3.37 -10.71
CA HIS A 245 27.94 -3.75 -11.53
C HIS A 245 29.23 -3.84 -10.71
N GLY A 246 29.15 -4.29 -9.45
CA GLY A 246 30.31 -4.56 -8.60
C GLY A 246 30.74 -3.39 -7.70
N HIS A 247 30.26 -2.18 -7.92
CA HIS A 247 30.73 -1.00 -7.16
C HIS A 247 29.87 -0.74 -5.93
N LEU A 248 29.96 -1.61 -4.92
CA LEU A 248 29.17 -1.55 -3.68
C LEU A 248 29.30 -0.19 -2.96
N HIS A 249 30.49 0.40 -2.98
CA HIS A 249 30.81 1.63 -2.27
C HIS A 249 30.72 2.90 -3.14
N ALA A 250 30.08 2.81 -4.31
CA ALA A 250 29.90 3.94 -5.21
C ALA A 250 29.23 5.13 -4.53
N ARG A 251 29.83 6.31 -4.68
CA ARG A 251 29.28 7.59 -4.23
C ARG A 251 29.01 8.44 -5.46
N VAL A 252 27.79 8.97 -5.52
CA VAL A 252 27.39 9.90 -6.57
C VAL A 252 26.68 11.07 -5.91
N ASP A 253 27.21 12.27 -6.14
CA ASP A 253 26.67 13.52 -5.62
C ASP A 253 26.11 14.34 -6.78
N GLY A 254 24.87 14.79 -6.66
CA GLY A 254 24.19 15.62 -7.66
C GLY A 254 24.09 17.07 -7.20
N GLU A 255 24.82 17.95 -7.88
CA GLU A 255 24.87 19.39 -7.60
C GLU A 255 24.06 20.15 -8.67
N PRO A 256 22.92 20.76 -8.32
CA PRO A 256 22.23 21.66 -9.22
C PRO A 256 22.84 23.07 -9.16
N ALA A 257 23.08 23.67 -10.32
CA ALA A 257 23.45 25.07 -10.47
C ALA A 257 22.31 25.81 -11.17
N VAL A 258 21.50 26.55 -10.40
CA VAL A 258 20.37 27.32 -10.94
C VAL A 258 20.84 28.70 -11.34
N ASP A 259 20.66 29.03 -12.62
CA ASP A 259 20.83 30.37 -13.17
C ASP A 259 19.47 31.04 -13.25
N ASP A 260 19.22 31.94 -12.30
CA ASP A 260 18.01 32.72 -12.28
C ASP A 260 17.92 33.66 -13.49
N GLU A 261 18.98 34.32 -13.94
CA GLU A 261 18.88 35.29 -15.04
C GLU A 261 18.47 34.59 -16.34
N ALA A 262 19.10 33.46 -16.64
CA ALA A 262 18.83 32.68 -17.84
C ALA A 262 17.57 31.79 -17.71
N ALA A 263 16.99 31.64 -16.51
CA ALA A 263 15.91 30.68 -16.20
C ALA A 263 16.27 29.24 -16.61
N HIS A 264 17.49 28.84 -16.26
CA HIS A 264 18.03 27.52 -16.57
C HIS A 264 18.65 26.88 -15.33
N ALA A 265 18.79 25.56 -15.35
CA ALA A 265 19.57 24.84 -14.36
C ALA A 265 20.57 23.93 -15.08
N ASP A 266 21.81 23.90 -14.60
CA ASP A 266 22.78 22.88 -14.97
C ASP A 266 22.85 21.85 -13.85
N VAL A 267 23.08 20.59 -14.20
CA VAL A 267 23.23 19.50 -13.23
C VAL A 267 24.62 18.91 -13.37
N LEU A 268 25.40 18.93 -12.29
CA LEU A 268 26.69 18.26 -12.21
C LEU A 268 26.55 17.00 -11.35
N LEU A 269 26.89 15.85 -11.92
CA LEU A 269 26.97 14.58 -11.20
C LEU A 269 28.44 14.24 -10.96
N ARG A 270 28.90 14.33 -9.71
CA ARG A 270 30.24 13.87 -9.31
C ARG A 270 30.16 12.40 -8.96
N VAL A 271 30.96 11.56 -9.61
CA VAL A 271 30.90 10.10 -9.51
C VAL A 271 32.24 9.56 -9.02
N ASP A 272 32.22 8.91 -7.87
CA ASP A 272 33.28 8.05 -7.38
C ASP A 272 32.75 6.60 -7.34
N PRO A 273 33.12 5.75 -8.32
CA PRO A 273 32.70 4.35 -8.33
C PRO A 273 33.29 3.55 -7.16
N GLY A 274 34.41 3.95 -6.57
CA GLY A 274 35.18 3.11 -5.66
C GLY A 274 35.68 1.81 -6.31
N PRO A 275 36.26 0.88 -5.51
CA PRO A 275 36.77 -0.38 -6.02
C PRO A 275 35.64 -1.33 -6.48
N GLU A 276 35.95 -2.20 -7.45
CA GLU A 276 35.09 -3.34 -7.77
C GLU A 276 35.11 -4.32 -6.58
N VAL A 277 33.93 -4.64 -6.07
CA VAL A 277 33.70 -5.55 -4.95
C VAL A 277 33.10 -6.84 -5.47
N ARG A 278 33.73 -7.96 -5.14
CA ARG A 278 33.18 -9.30 -5.40
C ARG A 278 32.63 -9.91 -4.14
N LEU A 279 31.57 -10.69 -4.29
CA LEU A 279 30.97 -11.44 -3.19
C LEU A 279 31.91 -12.57 -2.78
N ARG A 280 32.31 -12.63 -1.50
CA ARG A 280 33.21 -13.67 -1.00
C ARG A 280 32.46 -14.84 -0.36
N HIS A 281 31.62 -14.55 0.62
CA HIS A 281 30.76 -15.53 1.27
C HIS A 281 29.34 -14.99 1.44
N ILE A 282 28.38 -15.90 1.50
CA ILE A 282 27.01 -15.60 1.94
C ILE A 282 26.86 -16.29 3.29
N ASP A 283 26.60 -15.52 4.33
CA ASP A 283 26.24 -16.03 5.64
C ASP A 283 24.72 -15.88 5.80
N ALA A 284 24.07 -16.92 6.32
CA ALA A 284 22.63 -16.94 6.53
C ALA A 284 22.33 -17.17 8.02
N ASP A 285 21.61 -16.23 8.63
CA ASP A 285 21.22 -16.23 10.03
C ASP A 285 19.68 -16.30 10.15
N THR A 286 19.19 -17.41 10.70
CA THR A 286 17.76 -17.65 10.93
C THR A 286 17.33 -17.36 12.35
N GLY A 287 18.24 -16.87 13.21
CA GLY A 287 17.99 -16.64 14.62
C GLY A 287 17.54 -17.92 15.33
N LYS A 288 16.30 -17.93 15.83
CA LYS A 288 15.66 -19.10 16.47
C LYS A 288 14.70 -19.85 15.52
N GLY A 289 14.64 -19.43 14.26
CA GLY A 289 13.77 -20.00 13.24
C GLY A 289 14.17 -21.42 12.83
N SER A 290 13.23 -22.11 12.19
CA SER A 290 13.37 -23.50 11.74
C SER A 290 13.84 -23.62 10.28
N THR A 291 13.89 -22.51 9.54
CA THR A 291 14.34 -22.47 8.15
C THR A 291 15.77 -22.96 8.01
N ARG A 292 16.03 -23.75 6.98
CA ARG A 292 17.39 -24.20 6.67
C ARG A 292 18.18 -23.06 6.02
N PRO A 293 19.45 -22.83 6.40
CA PRO A 293 20.30 -21.84 5.74
C PRO A 293 20.35 -22.00 4.21
N SER A 294 20.38 -23.24 3.72
CA SER A 294 20.39 -23.53 2.27
C SER A 294 19.18 -22.99 1.50
N PHE A 295 18.02 -22.85 2.17
CA PHE A 295 16.85 -22.21 1.58
C PHE A 295 17.13 -20.72 1.32
N LEU A 296 17.69 -20.02 2.30
CA LEU A 296 18.04 -18.60 2.17
C LEU A 296 19.09 -18.38 1.08
N HIS A 297 20.09 -19.25 0.99
CA HIS A 297 21.08 -19.21 -0.09
C HIS A 297 20.46 -19.35 -1.49
N ASN A 298 19.46 -20.22 -1.66
CA ASN A 298 18.79 -20.40 -2.94
C ASN A 298 17.88 -19.23 -3.31
N ALA A 299 17.45 -18.43 -2.33
CA ALA A 299 16.65 -17.25 -2.59
C ALA A 299 17.46 -16.10 -3.19
N ILE A 300 18.69 -15.93 -2.74
CA ILE A 300 19.56 -14.85 -3.20
C ILE A 300 20.16 -15.23 -4.55
N ASP A 301 19.84 -14.48 -5.60
CA ASP A 301 20.38 -14.71 -6.95
C ASP A 301 21.80 -14.13 -7.09
N VAL A 302 22.75 -14.46 -6.20
CA VAL A 302 24.20 -14.22 -6.41
C VAL A 302 25.00 -15.39 -5.83
N ASP A 303 26.19 -15.64 -6.38
CA ASP A 303 27.08 -16.71 -5.92
C ASP A 303 28.44 -16.15 -5.44
N PRO A 304 29.11 -16.82 -4.47
CA PRO A 304 30.50 -16.52 -4.14
C PRO A 304 31.39 -16.44 -5.39
N GLY A 305 32.09 -15.32 -5.55
CA GLY A 305 32.91 -15.00 -6.71
C GLY A 305 32.23 -14.06 -7.71
N ASP A 306 30.90 -13.89 -7.70
CA ASP A 306 30.22 -12.92 -8.55
C ASP A 306 30.61 -11.47 -8.18
N PRO A 307 30.63 -10.53 -9.13
CA PRO A 307 30.61 -9.11 -8.82
C PRO A 307 29.39 -8.77 -7.95
N TRP A 308 29.55 -7.84 -7.02
CA TRP A 308 28.42 -7.37 -6.21
C TRP A 308 27.29 -6.86 -7.11
N ASN A 309 26.07 -7.33 -6.87
CA ASN A 309 24.90 -6.87 -7.61
C ASN A 309 23.74 -6.65 -6.64
N GLN A 310 23.50 -5.38 -6.31
CA GLN A 310 22.48 -5.02 -5.33
C GLN A 310 21.07 -5.42 -5.80
N GLU A 311 20.72 -5.20 -7.07
CA GLU A 311 19.42 -5.55 -7.62
C GLU A 311 19.09 -7.05 -7.52
N ARG A 312 20.07 -7.94 -7.77
CA ARG A 312 19.91 -9.38 -7.60
C ARG A 312 19.72 -9.77 -6.13
N ILE A 313 20.44 -9.12 -5.21
CA ILE A 313 20.30 -9.33 -3.76
C ILE A 313 18.92 -8.87 -3.28
N ASP A 314 18.51 -7.65 -3.64
CA ASP A 314 17.20 -7.08 -3.30
C ASP A 314 16.06 -7.89 -3.94
N GLY A 315 16.28 -8.44 -5.13
CA GLY A 315 15.40 -9.44 -5.77
C GLY A 315 15.22 -10.67 -4.90
N GLY A 316 16.31 -11.24 -4.37
CA GLY A 316 16.25 -12.37 -3.44
C GLY A 316 15.52 -12.06 -2.13
N VAL A 317 15.72 -10.85 -1.58
CA VAL A 317 14.97 -10.36 -0.40
C VAL A 317 13.47 -10.28 -0.69
N ARG A 318 13.07 -9.72 -1.85
CA ARG A 318 11.67 -9.70 -2.27
C ARG A 318 11.10 -11.11 -2.47
N ASP A 319 11.89 -12.02 -3.02
CA ASP A 319 11.53 -13.42 -3.21
C ASP A 319 11.31 -14.15 -1.89
N LEU A 320 12.12 -13.87 -0.86
CA LEU A 320 11.91 -14.35 0.51
C LEU A 320 10.62 -13.81 1.11
N TYR A 321 10.35 -12.50 0.99
CA TYR A 321 9.08 -11.94 1.48
C TYR A 321 7.86 -12.55 0.77
N ARG A 322 7.99 -12.88 -0.53
CA ARG A 322 6.90 -13.48 -1.32
C ARG A 322 6.49 -14.86 -0.81
N THR A 323 7.34 -15.58 -0.06
CA THR A 323 6.96 -16.87 0.52
C THR A 323 5.97 -16.73 1.68
N GLY A 324 5.90 -15.54 2.29
CA GLY A 324 5.09 -15.27 3.47
C GLY A 324 5.63 -15.89 4.76
N ALA A 325 6.80 -16.55 4.73
CA ALA A 325 7.39 -17.22 5.89
C ALA A 325 8.17 -16.27 6.82
N PHE A 326 8.39 -15.02 6.43
CA PHE A 326 9.24 -14.07 7.16
C PHE A 326 8.54 -12.74 7.41
N ALA A 327 8.65 -12.26 8.65
CA ALA A 327 8.20 -10.93 9.07
C ALA A 327 9.22 -9.87 8.66
N ARG A 328 10.51 -10.21 8.72
CA ARG A 328 11.63 -9.35 8.37
C ARG A 328 12.71 -10.15 7.69
N VAL A 329 13.22 -9.60 6.59
CA VAL A 329 14.36 -10.09 5.83
C VAL A 329 15.31 -8.91 5.63
N SER A 330 16.58 -9.10 6.00
CA SER A 330 17.65 -8.13 5.80
C SER A 330 18.82 -8.80 5.10
N ALA A 331 19.42 -8.11 4.14
CA ALA A 331 20.60 -8.55 3.42
C ALA A 331 21.62 -7.42 3.47
N GLU A 332 22.69 -7.60 4.23
CA GLU A 332 23.66 -6.57 4.55
C GLU A 332 25.06 -6.97 4.09
N ALA A 333 25.76 -6.03 3.45
CA ALA A 333 27.17 -6.18 3.16
C ALA A 333 27.99 -6.12 4.46
N ARG A 334 28.86 -7.10 4.67
CA ARG A 334 29.86 -7.12 5.73
C ARG A 334 31.22 -6.88 5.14
N ALA A 335 31.89 -5.84 5.63
CA ALA A 335 33.25 -5.54 5.25
C ALA A 335 34.18 -6.66 5.73
N VAL A 336 35.13 -7.04 4.87
CA VAL A 336 36.19 -7.98 5.22
C VAL A 336 37.38 -7.16 5.71
N PRO A 337 37.83 -7.33 6.98
CA PRO A 337 38.95 -6.56 7.50
C PRO A 337 40.20 -6.65 6.60
N GLY A 338 40.74 -5.49 6.23
CA GLY A 338 41.94 -5.38 5.38
C GLY A 338 41.71 -5.61 3.88
N ARG A 339 40.46 -5.74 3.43
CA ARG A 339 40.12 -5.93 2.00
C ARG A 339 38.99 -4.98 1.60
N THR A 340 39.13 -4.37 0.42
CA THR A 340 38.14 -3.44 -0.16
C THR A 340 37.56 -3.94 -1.48
N ASP A 341 38.15 -4.99 -2.05
CA ASP A 341 37.78 -5.66 -3.30
C ASP A 341 36.82 -6.85 -3.09
N VAL A 342 36.51 -7.17 -1.84
CA VAL A 342 35.60 -8.25 -1.47
C VAL A 342 34.72 -7.87 -0.28
N SER A 343 33.50 -8.41 -0.27
CA SER A 343 32.56 -8.28 0.85
C SER A 343 31.81 -9.59 1.06
N ASP A 344 31.47 -9.89 2.32
CA ASP A 344 30.53 -10.96 2.63
C ASP A 344 29.10 -10.42 2.63
N LEU A 345 28.13 -11.26 2.31
CA LEU A 345 26.71 -10.94 2.42
C LEU A 345 26.12 -11.65 3.62
N MET A 346 25.59 -10.90 4.58
CA MET A 346 24.83 -11.46 5.69
C MET A 346 23.34 -11.33 5.42
N VAL A 347 22.66 -12.46 5.29
CA VAL A 347 21.21 -12.54 5.20
C VAL A 347 20.66 -12.90 6.58
N ARG A 348 19.90 -12.00 7.22
CA ARG A 348 19.18 -12.30 8.46
C ARG A 348 17.68 -12.31 8.24
N VAL A 349 17.02 -13.32 8.79
CA VAL A 349 15.57 -13.46 8.71
C VAL A 349 14.92 -13.60 10.09
N GLU A 350 13.70 -13.10 10.18
CA GLU A 350 12.80 -13.26 11.31
C GLU A 350 11.54 -13.98 10.81
N GLU A 351 11.35 -15.24 11.20
CA GLU A 351 10.21 -16.06 10.80
C GLU A 351 8.91 -15.55 11.44
N VAL A 352 7.80 -15.59 10.67
CA VAL A 352 6.46 -15.52 11.27
C VAL A 352 6.06 -16.88 11.84
N GLU A 353 4.92 -16.93 12.53
CA GLU A 353 4.26 -18.21 12.79
C GLU A 353 4.00 -18.91 11.45
N ALA A 354 4.79 -19.96 11.18
CA ALA A 354 4.73 -20.67 9.91
C ALA A 354 3.39 -21.40 9.73
N ARG A 355 2.69 -21.69 10.83
CA ARG A 355 1.47 -22.49 10.85
C ARG A 355 0.28 -21.66 11.26
N GLU A 356 -0.76 -21.71 10.44
CA GLU A 356 -1.99 -20.95 10.63
C GLU A 356 -3.18 -21.90 10.49
N ILE A 357 -4.20 -21.68 11.31
CA ILE A 357 -5.51 -22.33 11.19
C ILE A 357 -6.51 -21.22 10.93
N ASP A 358 -7.09 -21.22 9.74
CA ASP A 358 -8.10 -20.27 9.32
C ASP A 358 -9.49 -20.92 9.41
N THR A 359 -10.48 -20.17 9.88
CA THR A 359 -11.88 -20.61 9.88
C THR A 359 -12.74 -19.47 9.34
N LEU A 360 -13.59 -19.78 8.37
CA LEU A 360 -14.50 -18.82 7.73
C LEU A 360 -15.93 -19.32 7.87
N VAL A 361 -16.86 -18.41 8.17
CA VAL A 361 -18.30 -18.66 8.18
C VAL A 361 -18.97 -17.56 7.38
N GLY A 362 -19.89 -17.92 6.50
CA GLY A 362 -20.56 -16.97 5.62
C GLY A 362 -21.99 -17.36 5.28
N TRP A 363 -22.71 -16.41 4.68
CA TRP A 363 -24.04 -16.62 4.14
C TRP A 363 -24.10 -16.09 2.70
N GLY A 364 -24.78 -16.81 1.80
CA GLY A 364 -25.05 -16.38 0.43
C GLY A 364 -26.50 -16.66 0.02
N SER A 365 -27.03 -15.93 -0.95
CA SER A 365 -28.40 -16.16 -1.45
C SER A 365 -28.56 -17.54 -2.09
N TYR A 366 -27.52 -18.04 -2.77
CA TYR A 366 -27.52 -19.35 -3.44
C TYR A 366 -27.06 -20.48 -2.50
N GLU A 367 -25.85 -20.35 -1.94
CA GLU A 367 -25.20 -21.39 -1.11
C GLU A 367 -25.69 -21.41 0.35
N GLN A 368 -26.44 -20.38 0.76
CA GLN A 368 -26.93 -20.19 2.12
C GLN A 368 -25.78 -20.21 3.13
N LEU A 369 -25.95 -20.86 4.29
CA LEU A 369 -24.91 -21.00 5.30
C LEU A 369 -23.74 -21.84 4.75
N ARG A 370 -22.53 -21.31 4.88
CA ARG A 370 -21.28 -22.00 4.51
C ARG A 370 -20.21 -21.80 5.56
N GLY A 371 -19.31 -22.76 5.65
CA GLY A 371 -18.14 -22.75 6.51
C GLY A 371 -16.92 -23.35 5.81
N GLU A 372 -15.75 -22.89 6.20
CA GLU A 372 -14.46 -23.39 5.73
C GLU A 372 -13.48 -23.46 6.89
N MET A 373 -12.65 -24.50 6.90
CA MET A 373 -11.50 -24.62 7.78
C MET A 373 -10.26 -24.92 6.94
N ARG A 374 -9.18 -24.15 7.14
CA ARG A 374 -7.90 -24.37 6.46
C ARG A 374 -6.77 -24.48 7.47
N PHE A 375 -5.85 -25.39 7.20
CA PHE A 375 -4.54 -25.43 7.85
C PHE A 375 -3.47 -25.09 6.82
N ARG A 376 -2.60 -24.14 7.16
CA ARG A 376 -1.51 -23.67 6.31
C ARG A 376 -0.19 -23.78 7.04
N ASP A 377 0.83 -24.33 6.38
CA ASP A 377 2.23 -24.31 6.79
C ASP A 377 3.06 -23.63 5.68
N LYS A 378 3.56 -22.41 5.95
CA LYS A 378 4.33 -21.60 5.01
C LYS A 378 5.80 -22.01 4.91
N ASN A 379 6.26 -22.90 5.79
CA ASN A 379 7.66 -23.32 5.89
C ASN A 379 7.76 -24.81 6.25
N LEU A 380 7.13 -25.65 5.44
CA LEU A 380 7.03 -27.08 5.71
C LEU A 380 8.42 -27.69 5.94
N PHE A 381 8.63 -28.23 7.15
CA PHE A 381 9.88 -28.82 7.64
C PHE A 381 11.14 -27.92 7.51
N GLY A 382 10.96 -26.59 7.47
CA GLY A 382 12.07 -25.64 7.35
C GLY A 382 12.64 -25.49 5.94
N HIS A 383 11.95 -26.02 4.92
CA HIS A 383 12.39 -25.96 3.51
C HIS A 383 11.76 -24.81 2.72
N GLY A 384 11.03 -23.92 3.39
CA GLY A 384 10.24 -22.83 2.79
C GLY A 384 9.27 -23.30 1.72
N GLN A 385 8.82 -24.54 1.84
CA GLN A 385 7.75 -25.13 1.05
C GLN A 385 6.43 -24.70 1.66
N TYR A 386 5.51 -24.30 0.80
CA TYR A 386 4.17 -23.93 1.19
C TYR A 386 3.26 -25.15 1.10
N PHE A 387 2.57 -25.44 2.18
CA PHE A 387 1.57 -26.49 2.30
C PHE A 387 0.28 -25.88 2.83
N ASP A 388 -0.83 -26.18 2.19
CA ASP A 388 -2.14 -25.69 2.60
C ASP A 388 -3.15 -26.81 2.34
N VAL A 389 -4.03 -27.06 3.31
CA VAL A 389 -5.12 -28.04 3.18
C VAL A 389 -6.38 -27.42 3.74
N GLY A 390 -7.45 -27.49 2.97
CA GLY A 390 -8.74 -26.90 3.28
C GLY A 390 -9.86 -27.91 3.17
N ALA A 391 -10.90 -27.70 3.96
CA ALA A 391 -12.20 -28.32 3.79
C ALA A 391 -13.28 -27.26 3.90
N ASP A 392 -14.25 -27.31 2.99
CA ASP A 392 -15.39 -26.40 2.94
C ASP A 392 -16.70 -27.18 2.88
N ALA A 393 -17.74 -26.59 3.46
CA ALA A 393 -19.08 -27.13 3.45
C ALA A 393 -20.12 -26.02 3.41
N SER A 394 -21.19 -26.23 2.66
CA SER A 394 -22.36 -25.38 2.53
C SER A 394 -23.60 -26.26 2.38
N LEU A 395 -24.78 -25.64 2.33
CA LEU A 395 -26.01 -26.39 2.07
C LEU A 395 -26.09 -26.99 0.66
N LYS A 396 -25.18 -26.63 -0.25
CA LYS A 396 -25.18 -27.07 -1.66
C LYS A 396 -23.88 -27.73 -2.11
N SER A 397 -22.84 -27.74 -1.30
CA SER A 397 -21.51 -28.14 -1.72
C SER A 397 -20.67 -28.52 -0.51
N TYR A 398 -19.85 -29.55 -0.65
CA TYR A 398 -18.78 -29.84 0.30
C TYR A 398 -17.56 -30.36 -0.44
N GLY A 399 -16.38 -30.05 0.07
CA GLY A 399 -15.16 -30.37 -0.61
C GLY A 399 -13.93 -30.19 0.26
N GLY A 400 -12.80 -30.45 -0.37
CA GLY A 400 -11.51 -30.15 0.19
C GLY A 400 -10.44 -30.09 -0.88
N ASP A 401 -9.42 -29.31 -0.60
CA ASP A 401 -8.29 -29.10 -1.48
C ASP A 401 -6.99 -29.14 -0.69
N MET A 402 -5.92 -29.47 -1.40
CA MET A 402 -4.57 -29.33 -0.89
C MET A 402 -3.76 -28.52 -1.90
N THR A 403 -2.87 -27.68 -1.41
CA THR A 403 -1.88 -26.98 -2.22
C THR A 403 -0.50 -27.24 -1.65
N TYR A 404 0.35 -27.89 -2.43
CA TYR A 404 1.78 -27.99 -2.18
C TYR A 404 2.54 -27.13 -3.19
N ARG A 405 3.42 -26.26 -2.72
CA ARG A 405 4.27 -25.42 -3.57
C ARG A 405 5.69 -25.42 -3.05
N ASN A 406 6.62 -25.81 -3.91
CA ASN A 406 8.05 -25.86 -3.62
C ASN A 406 8.78 -24.79 -4.45
N PRO A 407 9.09 -23.62 -3.87
CA PRO A 407 9.87 -22.61 -4.56
C PRO A 407 11.31 -23.09 -4.76
N TRP A 408 11.93 -22.59 -5.83
CA TRP A 408 13.30 -22.91 -6.24
C TRP A 408 13.55 -24.40 -6.56
N SER A 409 12.50 -25.11 -6.96
CA SER A 409 12.56 -26.52 -7.38
C SER A 409 13.41 -26.67 -8.64
N PHE A 410 14.54 -27.38 -8.59
CA PHE A 410 15.47 -27.49 -9.72
C PHE A 410 16.14 -26.15 -10.11
N GLY A 411 16.28 -25.21 -9.17
CA GLY A 411 17.03 -23.96 -9.35
C GLY A 411 16.24 -22.71 -8.90
N ARG A 412 16.95 -21.60 -8.65
CA ARG A 412 16.46 -20.36 -8.02
C ARG A 412 15.31 -19.64 -8.73
N ARG A 413 14.94 -20.07 -9.94
CA ARG A 413 13.93 -19.44 -10.80
C ARG A 413 12.71 -20.31 -11.03
N ASN A 414 12.73 -21.51 -10.48
CA ASN A 414 11.74 -22.53 -10.79
C ASN A 414 10.83 -22.73 -9.59
N GLU A 415 9.58 -23.09 -9.83
CA GLU A 415 8.62 -23.42 -8.79
C GLU A 415 7.79 -24.62 -9.26
N LEU A 416 7.59 -25.58 -8.37
CA LEU A 416 6.70 -26.70 -8.61
C LEU A 416 5.47 -26.54 -7.73
N SER A 417 4.27 -26.65 -8.30
CA SER A 417 3.01 -26.66 -7.56
C SER A 417 2.18 -27.90 -7.87
N ILE A 418 1.54 -28.45 -6.84
CA ILE A 418 0.62 -29.59 -6.93
C ILE A 418 -0.63 -29.27 -6.11
N ASN A 419 -1.80 -29.37 -6.74
CA ASN A 419 -3.08 -28.92 -6.19
C ASN A 419 -4.18 -29.97 -6.42
N PRO A 420 -4.24 -31.06 -5.63
CA PRO A 420 -5.36 -31.99 -5.67
C PRO A 420 -6.59 -31.43 -4.96
N TYR A 421 -7.78 -31.82 -5.42
CA TYR A 421 -9.06 -31.44 -4.84
C TYR A 421 -10.10 -32.55 -5.01
N ALA A 422 -11.08 -32.53 -4.12
CA ALA A 422 -12.30 -33.32 -4.19
C ALA A 422 -13.49 -32.42 -3.88
N LEU A 423 -14.56 -32.52 -4.66
CA LEU A 423 -15.74 -31.68 -4.54
C LEU A 423 -17.00 -32.50 -4.81
N PHE A 424 -18.01 -32.31 -3.98
CA PHE A 424 -19.40 -32.61 -4.28
C PHE A 424 -20.19 -31.30 -4.32
N ARG A 425 -21.07 -31.14 -5.32
CA ARG A 425 -21.93 -29.98 -5.45
C ARG A 425 -23.28 -30.34 -6.08
N GLU A 426 -24.35 -29.88 -5.45
CA GLU A 426 -25.70 -29.86 -6.04
C GLU A 426 -25.79 -28.70 -7.04
N GLU A 427 -25.79 -29.01 -8.32
CA GLU A 427 -26.08 -28.04 -9.38
C GLU A 427 -27.60 -27.97 -9.63
N PRO A 428 -28.12 -26.93 -10.30
CA PRO A 428 -29.55 -26.76 -10.49
C PRO A 428 -30.27 -27.91 -11.23
N SER A 429 -29.53 -28.76 -11.94
CA SER A 429 -30.11 -29.81 -12.80
C SER A 429 -29.39 -31.15 -12.69
N TYR A 430 -28.40 -31.29 -11.80
CA TYR A 430 -27.65 -32.54 -11.56
C TYR A 430 -26.75 -32.40 -10.33
N ASP A 431 -26.32 -33.52 -9.79
CA ASP A 431 -25.29 -33.58 -8.75
C ASP A 431 -23.92 -33.80 -9.37
N ARG A 432 -22.93 -33.01 -8.99
CA ARG A 432 -21.56 -33.09 -9.49
C ARG A 432 -20.62 -33.60 -8.42
N THR A 433 -20.04 -34.77 -8.65
CA THR A 433 -18.88 -35.27 -7.90
C THR A 433 -17.64 -35.13 -8.77
N GLU A 434 -16.61 -34.43 -8.27
CA GLU A 434 -15.40 -34.18 -9.04
C GLU A 434 -14.15 -34.39 -8.19
N PHE A 435 -13.20 -35.14 -8.74
CA PHE A 435 -11.85 -35.27 -8.20
C PHE A 435 -10.86 -34.77 -9.24
N GLY A 436 -9.89 -33.98 -8.84
CA GLY A 436 -8.89 -33.49 -9.77
C GLY A 436 -7.57 -33.19 -9.12
N ALA A 437 -6.59 -32.93 -9.97
CA ALA A 437 -5.28 -32.45 -9.55
C ALA A 437 -4.69 -31.57 -10.64
N THR A 438 -4.08 -30.47 -10.22
CA THR A 438 -3.25 -29.65 -11.10
C THR A 438 -1.79 -29.78 -10.68
N ALA A 439 -0.91 -30.11 -11.63
CA ALA A 439 0.54 -30.04 -11.44
C ALA A 439 1.11 -29.00 -12.41
N ALA A 440 1.91 -28.07 -11.91
CA ALA A 440 2.49 -27.01 -12.72
C ALA A 440 3.96 -26.75 -12.37
N PHE A 441 4.75 -26.47 -13.39
CA PHE A 441 6.11 -26.00 -13.28
C PHE A 441 6.19 -24.56 -13.79
N THR A 442 6.65 -23.64 -12.95
CA THR A 442 6.76 -22.21 -13.25
C THR A 442 8.23 -21.79 -13.30
N HIS A 443 8.64 -21.12 -14.37
CA HIS A 443 9.96 -20.52 -14.53
C HIS A 443 9.87 -18.99 -14.56
N ARG A 444 10.68 -18.31 -13.74
CA ARG A 444 10.81 -16.85 -13.69
C ARG A 444 12.07 -16.39 -14.41
N TYR A 445 11.93 -15.50 -15.38
CA TYR A 445 13.09 -14.94 -16.09
C TYR A 445 13.70 -13.79 -15.27
N ALA A 446 15.02 -13.76 -15.10
CA ALA A 446 15.65 -12.72 -14.26
C ALA A 446 15.75 -11.34 -14.91
N ARG A 447 15.84 -11.27 -16.25
CA ARG A 447 16.05 -10.00 -16.97
C ARG A 447 14.74 -9.36 -17.46
N MET A 448 13.62 -10.03 -17.24
CA MET A 448 12.31 -9.60 -17.70
C MET A 448 11.29 -9.99 -16.65
N PRO A 449 10.27 -9.17 -16.38
CA PRO A 449 9.22 -9.51 -15.41
C PRO A 449 8.22 -10.51 -16.01
N VAL A 450 8.75 -11.61 -16.57
CA VAL A 450 8.00 -12.67 -17.24
C VAL A 450 8.08 -13.93 -16.40
N GLU A 451 6.94 -14.57 -16.16
CA GLU A 451 6.87 -15.94 -15.64
C GLU A 451 6.16 -16.84 -16.65
N LEU A 452 6.72 -18.03 -16.89
CA LEU A 452 6.14 -19.05 -17.76
C LEU A 452 5.78 -20.25 -16.90
N ALA A 453 4.51 -20.64 -16.88
CA ALA A 453 4.06 -21.87 -16.25
C ALA A 453 3.56 -22.86 -17.29
N ILE A 454 4.00 -24.11 -17.17
CA ILE A 454 3.50 -25.23 -17.97
C ILE A 454 2.98 -26.28 -16.99
N GLY A 455 1.80 -26.82 -17.26
CA GLY A 455 1.20 -27.78 -16.34
C GLY A 455 0.18 -28.69 -16.98
N ASN A 456 -0.26 -29.65 -16.19
CA ASN A 456 -1.37 -30.52 -16.52
C ASN A 456 -2.44 -30.39 -15.44
N ARG A 457 -3.69 -30.30 -15.86
CA ARG A 457 -4.86 -30.45 -15.00
C ARG A 457 -5.57 -31.73 -15.39
N TYR A 458 -5.77 -32.60 -14.42
CA TYR A 458 -6.61 -33.78 -14.55
C TYR A 458 -7.87 -33.59 -13.72
N SER A 459 -9.03 -33.91 -14.28
CA SER A 459 -10.30 -33.99 -13.56
C SER A 459 -11.06 -35.25 -13.95
N SER A 460 -11.76 -35.82 -12.98
CA SER A 460 -12.66 -36.96 -13.12
C SER A 460 -14.00 -36.55 -12.52
N THR A 461 -14.97 -36.27 -13.39
CA THR A 461 -16.26 -35.70 -13.02
C THR A 461 -17.35 -36.73 -13.26
N LEU A 462 -18.20 -36.94 -12.27
CA LEU A 462 -19.41 -37.74 -12.34
C LEU A 462 -20.60 -36.79 -12.18
N ALA A 463 -21.57 -36.91 -13.08
CA ALA A 463 -22.83 -36.21 -13.01
C ALA A 463 -23.95 -37.22 -12.72
N GLU A 464 -24.59 -37.08 -11.56
CA GLU A 464 -25.67 -37.95 -11.09
C GLU A 464 -26.98 -37.15 -10.99
N ASN A 465 -28.12 -37.84 -10.82
CA ASN A 465 -29.42 -37.20 -10.60
C ASN A 465 -29.80 -36.12 -11.64
N ILE A 466 -29.49 -36.38 -12.91
CA ILE A 466 -29.66 -35.40 -13.99
C ILE A 466 -31.15 -35.19 -14.32
N GLU A 467 -31.61 -33.95 -14.26
CA GLU A 467 -32.95 -33.54 -14.66
C GLU A 467 -33.02 -33.34 -16.20
N GLY A 468 -33.65 -34.29 -16.92
CA GLY A 468 -33.94 -34.17 -18.36
C GLY A 468 -33.72 -35.46 -19.16
N GLU A 469 -34.09 -35.43 -20.46
CA GLU A 469 -33.76 -36.49 -21.42
C GLU A 469 -32.36 -36.25 -22.00
N LEU A 470 -31.40 -37.08 -21.63
CA LEU A 470 -30.09 -37.15 -22.27
C LEU A 470 -30.11 -38.18 -23.42
N PRO A 471 -29.28 -38.01 -24.46
CA PRO A 471 -28.97 -39.10 -25.39
C PRO A 471 -28.50 -40.33 -24.60
N GLU A 472 -28.75 -41.54 -25.11
CA GLU A 472 -28.41 -42.84 -24.48
C GLU A 472 -26.92 -43.06 -24.14
N VAL A 473 -26.05 -42.09 -24.43
CA VAL A 473 -24.62 -42.16 -24.14
C VAL A 473 -24.38 -41.72 -22.69
N GLU A 474 -24.07 -42.72 -21.86
CA GLU A 474 -23.35 -42.65 -20.58
C GLU A 474 -24.06 -41.89 -19.44
N ARG A 475 -25.10 -42.53 -18.87
CA ARG A 475 -25.49 -42.28 -17.48
C ARG A 475 -24.47 -42.93 -16.54
N ASP A 476 -24.09 -42.23 -15.48
CA ASP A 476 -23.29 -42.71 -14.34
C ASP A 476 -21.81 -43.07 -14.61
N ASP A 477 -21.23 -42.64 -15.74
CA ASP A 477 -19.80 -42.79 -16.02
C ASP A 477 -19.00 -41.53 -15.69
N PHE A 478 -17.76 -41.73 -15.23
CA PHE A 478 -16.83 -40.64 -14.97
C PHE A 478 -16.28 -40.06 -16.28
N LEU A 479 -16.62 -38.79 -16.55
CA LEU A 479 -15.94 -37.99 -17.55
C LEU A 479 -14.54 -37.62 -17.05
N ARG A 480 -13.51 -38.17 -17.69
CA ARG A 480 -12.11 -37.89 -17.37
C ARG A 480 -11.52 -36.94 -18.39
N VAL A 481 -11.07 -35.78 -17.92
CA VAL A 481 -10.42 -34.75 -18.75
C VAL A 481 -8.99 -34.56 -18.28
N SER A 482 -8.05 -34.60 -19.22
CA SER A 482 -6.67 -34.15 -18.98
C SER A 482 -6.37 -33.00 -19.92
N GLN A 483 -5.99 -31.87 -19.34
CA GLN A 483 -5.71 -30.63 -20.05
C GLN A 483 -4.26 -30.22 -19.78
N VAL A 484 -3.46 -30.13 -20.84
CA VAL A 484 -2.16 -29.45 -20.79
C VAL A 484 -2.42 -27.96 -20.97
N PHE A 485 -1.83 -27.13 -20.11
CA PHE A 485 -1.94 -25.68 -20.20
C PHE A 485 -0.56 -25.03 -20.16
N THR A 486 -0.49 -23.85 -20.75
CA THR A 486 0.63 -22.91 -20.61
C THR A 486 0.04 -21.59 -20.11
N ARG A 487 0.74 -20.93 -19.20
CA ARG A 487 0.40 -19.59 -18.72
C ARG A 487 1.63 -18.71 -18.83
N ILE A 488 1.49 -17.54 -19.41
CA ILE A 488 2.54 -16.53 -19.45
C ILE A 488 2.03 -15.33 -18.66
N SER A 489 2.77 -14.92 -17.62
CA SER A 489 2.47 -13.71 -16.87
C SER A 489 3.55 -12.67 -17.10
N TYR A 490 3.13 -11.41 -17.19
CA TYR A 490 3.98 -10.24 -17.26
C TYR A 490 3.53 -9.22 -16.22
N ASP A 491 4.31 -9.05 -15.14
CA ASP A 491 3.92 -8.21 -14.01
C ASP A 491 4.88 -7.03 -13.81
N ARG A 492 4.44 -5.83 -14.24
CA ARG A 492 5.17 -4.56 -14.03
C ARG A 492 4.57 -3.71 -12.91
N ARG A 493 3.65 -4.25 -12.10
CA ARG A 493 3.03 -3.48 -11.01
C ARG A 493 4.06 -3.15 -9.94
N ASN A 494 3.96 -1.94 -9.39
CA ASN A 494 4.80 -1.52 -8.27
C ASN A 494 4.41 -2.16 -6.93
N SER A 495 3.17 -2.66 -6.80
CA SER A 495 2.66 -3.41 -5.66
C SER A 495 1.64 -4.43 -6.14
N ARG A 496 1.67 -5.65 -5.59
CA ARG A 496 0.68 -6.70 -5.91
C ARG A 496 -0.65 -6.52 -5.17
N VAL A 497 -0.62 -5.87 -4.00
CA VAL A 497 -1.80 -5.71 -3.13
C VAL A 497 -2.51 -4.39 -3.40
N ALA A 498 -1.76 -3.32 -3.66
CA ALA A 498 -2.28 -1.98 -3.91
C ALA A 498 -1.47 -1.29 -5.04
N PRO A 499 -1.62 -1.74 -6.29
CA PRO A 499 -0.89 -1.16 -7.43
C PRO A 499 -1.32 0.29 -7.64
N THR A 500 -0.35 1.20 -7.79
CA THR A 500 -0.59 2.60 -8.19
C THR A 500 0.02 2.94 -9.55
N ARG A 501 0.93 2.09 -10.06
CA ARG A 501 1.57 2.19 -11.38
C ARG A 501 1.91 0.79 -11.92
N GLY A 502 1.97 0.67 -13.24
CA GLY A 502 2.29 -0.57 -13.95
C GLY A 502 1.06 -1.39 -14.36
N TRP A 503 1.29 -2.53 -15.00
CA TRP A 503 0.25 -3.42 -15.52
C TRP A 503 0.62 -4.88 -15.30
N LEU A 504 -0.40 -5.72 -15.20
CA LEU A 504 -0.30 -7.18 -15.21
C LEU A 504 -1.01 -7.68 -16.46
N VAL A 505 -0.33 -8.50 -17.26
CA VAL A 505 -0.96 -9.27 -18.33
C VAL A 505 -0.71 -10.74 -18.07
N GLU A 506 -1.75 -11.54 -18.19
CA GLU A 506 -1.70 -12.99 -18.11
C GLU A 506 -2.37 -13.57 -19.36
N ALA A 507 -1.74 -14.56 -19.97
CA ALA A 507 -2.21 -15.24 -21.17
C ALA A 507 -2.12 -16.76 -21.02
#